data_AF-A0A651HE05-F1
#
_entry.id   AF-A0A651HE05-F1
#
_cell.length_a   1.000
_cell.length_b   1.000
_cell.length_c   1.000
_cell.angle_alpha   90.00
_cell.angle_beta   90.00
_cell.angle_gamma   90.00
#
_symmetry.space_group_name_H-M   'P 1'
#
loop_
_entity.id
_entity.type
_entity.pdbx_description
1 polymer ?
#
loop_
_entity_poly.entity_id
_entity_poly.type
_entity_poly.pdbx_seq_one_letter_code
_entity_poly.pdbx_strand_id
1 'polypeptide(L)'
;MAGGLVSEALQEVEGLLPPGVVLEKGPEAPLAAPEGPLDSLGIVNLVAAAEEAAAHRGIGPLGLMEALSLPLEESPFRSVRTLEAWVEAALAGKA
;
A
#
# COMPACT_ATOMS: atom_id res chain seq x y z
N MET A 1 -0.89 -8.79 11.56
CA MET A 1 -1.54 -9.33 10.35
C MET A 1 -1.49 -8.32 9.19
N ALA A 2 -1.77 -7.03 9.43
CA ALA A 2 -1.67 -5.98 8.41
C ALA A 2 -0.23 -5.73 7.88
N GLY A 3 0.77 -5.59 8.76
CA GLY A 3 2.15 -5.30 8.32
C GLY A 3 2.78 -6.37 7.41
N GLY A 4 2.32 -7.62 7.49
CA GLY A 4 2.75 -8.68 6.58
C GLY A 4 2.20 -8.53 5.17
N LEU A 5 0.95 -8.04 5.02
CA LEU A 5 0.34 -7.74 3.73
C LEU A 5 1.01 -6.53 3.07
N VAL A 6 1.21 -5.46 3.84
CA VAL A 6 1.84 -4.25 3.33
C VAL A 6 3.28 -4.51 2.91
N SER A 7 4.06 -5.24 3.71
CA SER A 7 5.44 -5.58 3.38
C SER A 7 5.55 -6.43 2.10
N GLU A 8 4.63 -7.37 1.92
CA GLU A 8 4.55 -8.23 0.73
C GLU A 8 4.22 -7.41 -0.52
N ALA A 9 3.19 -6.57 -0.46
CA ALA A 9 2.80 -5.69 -1.56
C ALA A 9 3.91 -4.70 -1.94
N LEU A 10 4.59 -4.10 -0.95
CA LEU A 10 5.74 -3.23 -1.20
C LEU A 10 6.88 -3.98 -1.87
N GLN A 11 7.18 -5.21 -1.45
CA GLN A 11 8.22 -6.01 -2.08
C GLN A 11 7.90 -6.37 -3.53
N GLU A 12 6.64 -6.67 -3.82
CA GLU A 12 6.19 -6.95 -5.19
C GLU A 12 6.33 -5.73 -6.08
N VAL A 13 5.86 -4.56 -5.63
CA VAL A 13 5.98 -3.30 -6.39
C VAL A 13 7.44 -2.90 -6.58
N GLU A 14 8.29 -3.05 -5.56
CA GLU A 14 9.73 -2.79 -5.66
C GLU A 14 10.38 -3.58 -6.80
N GLY A 15 9.94 -4.83 -7.04
CA GLY A 15 10.39 -5.65 -8.15
C GLY A 15 9.96 -5.17 -9.53
N LEU A 16 8.95 -4.30 -9.61
CA LEU A 16 8.45 -3.69 -10.85
C LEU A 16 9.10 -2.32 -11.13
N LEU A 17 9.81 -1.75 -10.14
CA LEU A 17 10.45 -0.44 -10.29
C LEU A 17 11.75 -0.55 -11.11
N PRO A 18 12.20 0.57 -11.71
CA PRO A 18 13.48 0.61 -12.40
C PRO A 18 14.65 0.20 -11.48
N PRO A 19 15.71 -0.42 -12.03
CA PRO A 19 16.88 -0.80 -11.25
C PRO A 19 17.46 0.40 -10.48
N GLY A 20 17.64 0.23 -9.17
CA GLY A 20 18.19 1.26 -8.28
C GLY A 20 17.15 2.11 -7.54
N VAL A 21 15.86 1.93 -7.82
CA VAL A 21 14.78 2.47 -6.98
C VAL A 21 14.47 1.46 -5.89
N VAL A 22 14.47 1.90 -4.64
CA VAL A 22 14.21 1.06 -3.46
C VAL A 22 13.09 1.72 -2.64
N LEU A 23 12.12 0.91 -2.21
CA LEU A 23 11.08 1.34 -1.31
C LEU A 23 11.59 1.23 0.13
N GLU A 24 11.73 2.38 0.78
CA GLU A 24 12.04 2.38 2.21
C GLU A 24 10.82 1.82 2.98
N LYS A 25 11.08 0.83 3.84
CA LYS A 25 10.04 0.09 4.59
C LYS A 25 9.81 0.66 5.99
N GLY A 26 10.41 1.82 6.29
CA GLY A 26 10.21 2.52 7.55
C GLY A 26 8.77 3.03 7.67
N PRO A 27 8.19 3.08 8.88
CA PRO A 27 6.80 3.51 9.06
C PRO A 27 6.54 4.93 8.52
N GLU A 28 7.52 5.83 8.66
CA GLU A 28 7.41 7.21 8.17
C GLU A 28 7.88 7.38 6.72
N ALA A 29 8.31 6.29 6.07
CA ALA A 29 8.80 6.36 4.70
C ALA A 29 7.65 6.77 3.76
N PRO A 30 7.84 7.83 2.97
CA PRO A 30 6.83 8.27 2.03
C PRO A 30 6.72 7.27 0.88
N LEU A 31 5.48 6.97 0.47
CA LEU A 31 5.22 6.02 -0.62
C LEU A 31 5.00 6.77 -1.94
N ALA A 32 4.05 7.72 -1.96
CA ALA A 32 3.67 8.45 -3.16
C ALA A 32 4.56 9.68 -3.43
N ALA A 33 4.74 10.00 -4.71
CA ALA A 33 5.37 11.24 -5.18
C ALA A 33 4.58 12.49 -4.72
N PRO A 34 5.27 13.64 -4.50
CA PRO A 34 6.69 13.89 -4.76
C PRO A 34 7.66 13.45 -3.66
N GLU A 35 7.18 13.12 -2.45
CA GLU A 35 8.05 12.77 -1.32
C GLU A 35 8.56 11.32 -1.39
N GLY A 36 7.78 10.43 -2.00
CA GLY A 36 8.09 9.01 -2.16
C GLY A 36 8.40 8.62 -3.62
N PRO A 37 8.90 7.40 -3.83
CA PRO A 37 9.36 6.93 -5.14
C PRO A 37 8.23 6.42 -6.06
N LEU A 38 7.00 6.26 -5.56
CA LEU A 38 5.89 5.76 -6.38
C LEU A 38 5.15 6.91 -7.08
N ASP A 39 5.12 6.84 -8.41
CA ASP A 39 4.24 7.67 -9.22
C ASP A 39 2.80 7.12 -9.23
N SER A 40 1.89 7.75 -9.98
CA SER A 40 0.50 7.28 -10.09
C SER A 40 0.39 5.81 -10.51
N LEU A 41 1.27 5.32 -11.39
CA LEU A 41 1.24 3.92 -11.84
C LEU A 41 1.79 2.98 -10.77
N GLY A 42 2.86 3.37 -10.09
CA GLY A 42 3.41 2.65 -8.94
C GLY A 42 2.40 2.51 -7.80
N ILE A 43 1.58 3.54 -7.56
CA ILE A 43 0.48 3.49 -6.60
C ILE A 43 -0.62 2.53 -7.05
N VAL A 44 -1.01 2.53 -8.33
CA VAL A 44 -1.99 1.56 -8.85
C VAL A 44 -1.47 0.12 -8.72
N ASN A 45 -0.18 -0.11 -9.00
CA ASN A 45 0.44 -1.42 -8.82
C ASN A 45 0.47 -1.84 -7.34
N LEU A 46 0.70 -0.90 -6.41
CA LEU A 46 0.65 -1.16 -4.97
C LEU A 46 -0.75 -1.54 -4.50
N VAL A 47 -1.78 -0.86 -5.02
CA VAL A 47 -3.17 -1.22 -4.75
C VAL A 47 -3.45 -2.65 -5.23
N ALA A 48 -3.09 -2.98 -6.47
CA ALA A 48 -3.30 -4.31 -7.02
C ALA A 48 -2.58 -5.39 -6.19
N ALA A 49 -1.29 -5.22 -5.91
CA ALA A 49 -0.50 -6.17 -5.13
C ALA A 49 -1.05 -6.38 -3.71
N ALA A 50 -1.49 -5.32 -3.03
CA ALA A 50 -2.06 -5.42 -1.69
C ALA A 50 -3.42 -6.13 -1.68
N GLU A 51 -4.29 -5.85 -2.66
CA GLU A 51 -5.59 -6.51 -2.81
C GLU A 51 -5.43 -7.99 -3.19
N GLU A 52 -4.48 -8.32 -4.07
CA GLU A 52 -4.16 -9.70 -4.43
C GLU A 52 -3.58 -10.48 -3.24
N ALA A 53 -2.65 -9.89 -2.49
CA ALA A 53 -2.10 -10.50 -1.29
C ALA A 53 -3.18 -10.74 -0.22
N ALA A 54 -4.16 -9.83 -0.09
CA ALA A 54 -5.32 -10.03 0.77
C ALA A 54 -6.20 -11.18 0.29
N ALA A 55 -6.53 -11.22 -1.00
CA ALA A 55 -7.34 -12.27 -1.60
C ALA A 55 -6.69 -13.67 -1.44
N HIS A 56 -5.38 -13.77 -1.64
CA HIS A 56 -4.62 -15.02 -1.42
C HIS A 56 -4.70 -15.53 0.02
N ARG A 57 -4.88 -14.64 0.99
CA ARG A 57 -5.07 -14.97 2.41
C ARG A 57 -6.54 -15.18 2.79
N GLY A 58 -7.46 -15.19 1.82
CA GLY A 58 -8.90 -15.32 2.04
C GLY A 58 -9.54 -14.08 2.66
N ILE A 59 -8.87 -12.94 2.60
CA ILE A 59 -9.34 -11.66 3.13
C ILE A 59 -10.10 -10.95 2.01
N GLY A 60 -11.27 -10.39 2.32
CA GLY A 60 -12.04 -9.59 1.36
C GLY A 60 -11.32 -8.29 0.96
N PRO A 61 -11.87 -7.52 0.00
CA PRO A 61 -11.24 -6.32 -0.54
C PRO A 61 -10.87 -5.28 0.53
N LEU A 62 -9.65 -4.76 0.51
CA LEU A 62 -9.13 -3.79 1.47
C LEU A 62 -9.66 -2.36 1.24
N GLY A 63 -10.31 -2.11 0.10
CA GLY A 63 -10.90 -0.82 -0.25
C GLY A 63 -9.85 0.20 -0.70
N LEU A 64 -8.68 -0.28 -1.16
CA LEU A 64 -7.57 0.57 -1.57
C LEU A 64 -7.84 1.26 -2.91
N MET A 65 -8.67 0.65 -3.75
CA MET A 65 -9.12 1.22 -5.03
C MET A 65 -9.93 2.52 -4.79
N GLU A 66 -10.87 2.51 -3.84
CA GLU A 66 -11.66 3.66 -3.44
C GLU A 66 -10.77 4.74 -2.81
N ALA A 67 -9.73 4.32 -2.08
CA ALA A 67 -8.81 5.22 -1.41
C ALA A 67 -7.98 6.10 -2.38
N LEU A 68 -7.87 5.71 -3.66
CA LEU A 68 -7.23 6.54 -4.71
C LEU A 68 -7.97 7.86 -4.96
N SER A 69 -9.27 7.93 -4.61
CA SER A 69 -10.08 9.13 -4.80
C SER A 69 -10.09 10.06 -3.58
N LEU A 70 -9.42 9.66 -2.49
CA LEU A 70 -9.36 10.46 -1.27
C LEU A 70 -8.41 11.67 -1.45
N PRO A 71 -8.68 12.79 -0.76
CA PRO A 71 -7.73 13.89 -0.69
C PRO A 71 -6.42 13.41 -0.03
N LEU A 72 -5.31 14.06 -0.38
CA LEU A 72 -3.97 13.65 0.06
C LEU A 72 -3.86 13.48 1.58
N GLU A 73 -4.54 14.34 2.36
CA GLU A 73 -4.52 14.31 3.82
C GLU A 73 -5.13 13.04 4.43
N GLU A 74 -6.11 12.45 3.74
CA GLU A 74 -6.82 11.21 4.10
C GLU A 74 -6.28 9.98 3.36
N SER A 75 -5.34 10.18 2.43
CA SER A 75 -4.81 9.12 1.59
C SER A 75 -3.98 8.11 2.40
N PRO A 76 -4.23 6.80 2.27
CA PRO A 76 -3.40 5.79 2.92
C PRO A 76 -1.99 5.72 2.30
N PHE A 77 -1.79 6.27 1.10
CA PHE A 77 -0.56 6.18 0.34
C PHE A 77 0.49 7.24 0.71
N ARG A 78 0.27 8.02 1.78
CA ARG A 78 1.23 9.03 2.23
C ARG A 78 2.51 8.40 2.77
N SER A 79 2.38 7.32 3.52
CA SER A 79 3.47 6.63 4.20
C SER A 79 3.15 5.15 4.42
N VAL A 80 4.17 4.36 4.74
CA VAL A 80 3.97 2.95 5.13
C VAL A 80 3.00 2.84 6.32
N ARG A 81 3.15 3.69 7.35
CA ARG A 81 2.28 3.67 8.54
C ARG A 81 0.82 3.92 8.18
N THR A 82 0.53 4.91 7.32
CA THR A 82 -0.85 5.23 6.94
C THR A 82 -1.50 4.10 6.15
N LEU A 83 -0.71 3.41 5.32
CA LEU A 83 -1.17 2.24 4.58
C LEU A 83 -1.43 1.06 5.53
N GLU A 84 -0.52 0.78 6.45
CA GLU A 84 -0.70 -0.26 7.47
C GLU A 84 -1.95 -0.01 8.33
N ALA A 85 -2.16 1.23 8.77
CA ALA A 85 -3.33 1.62 9.56
C ALA A 85 -4.65 1.44 8.78
N TRP A 86 -4.65 1.76 7.48
CA TRP A 86 -5.81 1.52 6.62
C TRP A 86 -6.12 0.04 6.49
N VAL A 87 -5.10 -0.77 6.17
CA VAL A 87 -5.25 -2.23 6.06
C VAL A 87 -5.73 -2.82 7.39
N GLU A 88 -5.17 -2.38 8.52
CA GLU A 88 -5.61 -2.81 9.83
C GLU A 88 -7.08 -2.48 10.11
N ALA A 89 -7.52 -1.27 9.80
CA ALA A 89 -8.94 -0.88 9.93
C ALA A 89 -9.85 -1.73 9.03
N ALA A 90 -9.43 -1.99 7.79
CA ALA A 90 -10.16 -2.83 6.85
C ALA A 90 -10.24 -4.30 7.31
N LEU A 91 -9.23 -4.80 8.04
CA LEU A 91 -9.26 -6.13 8.65
C LEU A 91 -10.16 -6.16 9.89
N ALA A 92 -10.11 -5.14 10.74
CA ALA A 92 -10.90 -5.05 11.96
C ALA A 92 -12.40 -4.95 11.68
N GLY A 93 -12.80 -4.25 10.60
CA GLY A 93 -14.20 -4.17 10.17
C GLY A 93 -14.78 -5.45 9.56
N LYS A 94 -13.94 -6.48 9.35
CA LYS A 94 -14.33 -7.80 8.80
C LYS A 94 -14.31 -8.93 9.84
N ALA A 95 -13.96 -8.62 11.08
CA ALA A 95 -13.92 -9.58 12.20
C ALA A 95 -15.30 -9.86 12.79
#